data_AF-X1GUK9-F1
#
_entry.id   AF-X1GUK9-F1
#
_cell.length_a   1.000
_cell.length_b   1.000
_cell.length_c   1.000
_cell.angle_alpha   90.00
_cell.angle_beta   90.00
_cell.angle_gamma   90.00
#
_symmetry.space_group_name_H-M   'P 1'
#
loop_
_entity.id
_entity.type
_entity.pdbx_description
1 polymer ?
#
loop_
_entity_poly.entity_id
_entity_poly.type
_entity_poly.pdbx_seq_one_letter_code
_entity_poly.pdbx_strand_id
1 'polypeptide(L)'
;IYLIAIFEAFNKDFFTELFSNMPNLEINFTSWNIDYLSNQLKNDKNFQIDLSTSYSSWVDLRENFYRRHIIVHNNGIINQKYASKIGLSSKFIGDEVGNDFEYLESCCKNVCDYMEFLYNTIINKFQINISNQSLNADKILSEWNNINK
;
A
#
# COMPACT_ATOMS: atom_id res chain seq x y z
N ILE A 1 4.38 12.00 -3.92
CA ILE A 1 3.04 12.41 -3.40
C ILE A 1 1.93 11.60 -4.05
N TYR A 2 1.82 11.63 -5.39
CA TYR A 2 0.75 10.92 -6.11
C TYR A 2 0.74 9.40 -5.94
N LEU A 3 1.91 8.76 -5.82
CA LEU A 3 2.01 7.29 -5.69
C LEU A 3 1.27 6.71 -4.48
N ILE A 4 1.33 7.37 -3.32
CA ILE A 4 0.59 6.94 -2.13
C ILE A 4 -0.92 7.22 -2.26
N ALA A 5 -1.32 8.22 -3.05
CA ALA A 5 -2.73 8.41 -3.38
C ALA A 5 -3.27 7.25 -4.25
N ILE A 6 -2.43 6.67 -5.11
CA ILE A 6 -2.78 5.45 -5.88
C ILE A 6 -2.98 4.27 -4.91
N PHE A 7 -2.12 4.10 -3.90
CA PHE A 7 -2.31 3.10 -2.84
C PHE A 7 -3.67 3.29 -2.11
N GLU A 8 -4.01 4.52 -1.73
CA GLU A 8 -5.27 4.83 -1.04
C GLU A 8 -6.48 4.52 -1.93
N ALA A 9 -6.44 4.95 -3.19
CA ALA A 9 -7.51 4.73 -4.17
C ALA A 9 -7.70 3.24 -4.48
N PHE A 10 -6.61 2.51 -4.75
CA PHE A 10 -6.66 1.08 -5.01
C PHE A 10 -7.31 0.33 -3.86
N ASN A 11 -6.87 0.55 -2.62
CA ASN A 11 -7.44 -0.15 -1.48
C ASN A 11 -8.94 0.15 -1.32
N LYS A 12 -9.32 1.41 -1.47
CA LYS A 12 -10.71 1.81 -1.40
C LYS A 12 -11.55 1.07 -2.45
N ASP A 13 -11.15 1.13 -3.70
CA ASP A 13 -11.92 0.57 -4.80
C ASP A 13 -11.93 -0.96 -4.75
N PHE A 14 -10.77 -1.57 -4.47
CA PHE A 14 -10.62 -3.02 -4.36
C PHE A 14 -11.48 -3.62 -3.25
N PHE A 15 -11.44 -3.08 -2.03
CA PHE A 15 -12.24 -3.61 -0.93
C PHE A 15 -13.73 -3.29 -1.09
N THR A 16 -14.08 -2.14 -1.68
CA THR A 16 -15.48 -1.82 -2.01
C THR A 16 -16.07 -2.86 -2.97
N GLU A 17 -15.33 -3.20 -4.03
CA GLU A 17 -15.74 -4.23 -4.98
C GLU A 17 -15.79 -5.61 -4.33
N LEU A 18 -14.77 -5.97 -3.53
CA LEU A 18 -14.72 -7.25 -2.82
C LEU A 18 -15.96 -7.44 -1.93
N PHE A 19 -16.33 -6.42 -1.14
CA PHE A 19 -17.49 -6.50 -0.25
C PHE A 19 -18.82 -6.47 -0.97
N SER A 20 -18.90 -5.79 -2.12
CA SER A 20 -20.09 -5.81 -2.97
C SER A 20 -20.35 -7.21 -3.54
N ASN A 21 -19.29 -7.95 -3.88
CA ASN A 21 -19.39 -9.32 -4.39
C ASN A 21 -19.42 -10.39 -3.29
N MET A 22 -18.98 -10.05 -2.08
CA MET A 22 -18.94 -10.95 -0.92
C MET A 22 -19.56 -10.28 0.31
N PRO A 23 -20.89 -10.09 0.35
CA PRO A 23 -21.56 -9.32 1.41
C PRO A 23 -21.43 -9.93 2.82
N ASN A 24 -21.02 -11.20 2.92
CA ASN A 24 -20.74 -11.86 4.20
C ASN A 24 -19.41 -11.39 4.85
N LEU A 25 -18.57 -10.63 4.12
CA LEU A 25 -17.39 -9.99 4.66
C LEU A 25 -17.81 -8.66 5.32
N GLU A 26 -18.17 -8.74 6.61
CA GLU A 26 -18.55 -7.57 7.40
C GLU A 26 -17.31 -6.80 7.91
N ILE A 27 -16.64 -6.06 7.02
CA ILE A 27 -15.62 -5.09 7.45
C ILE A 27 -15.98 -3.71 6.94
N ASN A 28 -15.95 -2.75 7.86
CA ASN A 28 -16.03 -1.34 7.53
C ASN A 28 -14.65 -0.70 7.67
N PHE A 29 -13.96 -0.53 6.53
CA PHE A 29 -12.76 0.32 6.48
C PHE A 29 -13.17 1.78 6.63
N THR A 30 -13.17 2.27 7.87
CA THR A 30 -13.46 3.68 8.18
C THR A 30 -12.26 4.61 7.97
N SER A 31 -11.08 4.04 7.74
CA SER A 31 -9.82 4.76 7.56
C SER A 31 -8.89 4.00 6.62
N TRP A 32 -8.26 4.72 5.70
CA TRP A 32 -7.23 4.19 4.78
C TRP A 32 -5.82 4.45 5.29
N ASN A 33 -5.67 4.67 6.60
CA ASN A 33 -4.37 4.69 7.25
C ASN A 33 -3.72 3.31 7.13
N ILE A 34 -2.48 3.25 6.64
CA ILE A 34 -1.75 2.01 6.43
C ILE A 34 -1.65 1.11 7.68
N ASP A 35 -1.46 1.67 8.87
CA ASP A 35 -1.42 0.91 10.12
C ASP A 35 -2.80 0.32 10.45
N TYR A 36 -3.87 1.10 10.22
CA TYR A 36 -5.23 0.64 10.46
C TYR A 36 -5.61 -0.47 9.50
N LEU A 37 -5.34 -0.30 8.20
CA LEU A 37 -5.56 -1.32 7.17
C LEU A 37 -4.81 -2.62 7.50
N SER A 38 -3.52 -2.52 7.84
CA SER A 38 -2.74 -3.70 8.24
C SER A 38 -3.32 -4.39 9.47
N ASN A 39 -3.78 -3.64 10.46
CA ASN A 39 -4.39 -4.20 11.65
C ASN A 39 -5.73 -4.88 11.36
N GLN A 40 -6.55 -4.31 10.49
CA GLN A 40 -7.81 -4.93 10.07
C GLN A 40 -7.56 -6.22 9.29
N LEU A 41 -6.65 -6.19 8.30
CA LEU A 41 -6.26 -7.38 7.54
C LEU A 41 -5.74 -8.50 8.44
N LYS A 42 -4.94 -8.15 9.45
CA LYS A 42 -4.36 -9.11 10.39
C LYS A 42 -5.38 -9.72 11.35
N ASN A 43 -6.25 -8.88 11.93
CA ASN A 43 -7.08 -9.29 13.05
C ASN A 43 -8.49 -9.76 12.64
N ASP A 44 -8.95 -9.40 11.44
CA ASP A 44 -10.22 -9.90 10.96
C ASP A 44 -10.16 -11.40 10.67
N LYS A 45 -11.15 -12.13 11.18
CA LYS A 45 -11.25 -13.60 11.05
C LYS A 45 -11.30 -14.09 9.61
N ASN A 46 -11.82 -13.27 8.69
CA ASN A 46 -11.95 -13.63 7.29
C ASN A 46 -10.65 -13.39 6.52
N PHE A 47 -9.78 -12.48 6.97
CA PHE A 47 -8.53 -12.13 6.28
C PHE A 47 -7.32 -12.80 6.91
N GLN A 48 -7.02 -12.51 8.18
CA GLN A 48 -5.84 -13.03 8.89
C GLN A 48 -4.53 -12.87 8.09
N ILE A 49 -4.37 -11.73 7.41
CA ILE A 49 -3.18 -11.38 6.62
C ILE A 49 -2.31 -10.43 7.42
N ASP A 50 -1.18 -10.92 7.92
CA ASP A 50 -0.21 -10.11 8.64
C ASP A 50 0.82 -9.53 7.66
N LEU A 51 0.62 -8.29 7.21
CA LEU A 51 1.54 -7.63 6.28
C LEU A 51 2.97 -7.57 6.80
N SER A 52 3.18 -7.50 8.12
CA SER A 52 4.53 -7.41 8.70
C SER A 52 5.37 -8.68 8.55
N THR A 53 4.73 -9.82 8.30
CA THR A 53 5.40 -11.11 8.12
C THR A 53 5.18 -11.72 6.74
N SER A 54 4.08 -11.39 6.07
CA SER A 54 3.72 -11.96 4.76
C SER A 54 4.14 -11.10 3.56
N TYR A 55 4.39 -9.80 3.75
CA TYR A 55 4.80 -8.89 2.68
C TYR A 55 6.21 -8.34 2.94
N SER A 56 7.18 -8.75 2.13
CA SER A 56 8.61 -8.48 2.35
C SER A 56 8.94 -6.99 2.37
N SER A 57 8.27 -6.18 1.56
CA SER A 57 8.51 -4.73 1.46
C SER A 57 7.58 -3.91 2.36
N TRP A 58 7.01 -4.52 3.40
CA TRP A 58 6.09 -3.84 4.31
C TRP A 58 6.71 -2.61 4.97
N VAL A 59 7.95 -2.72 5.46
CA VAL A 59 8.65 -1.61 6.12
C VAL A 59 8.79 -0.43 5.18
N ASP A 60 9.19 -0.68 3.93
CA ASP A 60 9.42 0.37 2.93
C ASP A 60 8.10 1.02 2.47
N LEU A 61 7.06 0.21 2.19
CA LEU A 61 5.74 0.73 1.85
C LEU A 61 5.17 1.61 2.98
N ARG A 62 5.30 1.15 4.22
CA ARG A 62 4.85 1.87 5.41
C ARG A 62 5.62 3.17 5.61
N GLU A 63 6.92 3.15 5.36
CA GLU A 63 7.76 4.35 5.36
C GLU A 63 7.31 5.34 4.29
N ASN A 64 7.10 4.89 3.05
CA ASN A 64 6.69 5.75 1.93
C ASN A 64 5.34 6.43 2.22
N PHE A 65 4.40 5.70 2.83
CA PHE A 65 3.11 6.24 3.27
C PHE A 65 3.29 7.40 4.24
N TYR A 66 4.15 7.26 5.26
CA TYR A 66 4.37 8.31 6.25
C TYR A 66 5.25 9.45 5.72
N ARG A 67 6.25 9.16 4.87
CA ARG A 67 7.14 10.18 4.31
C ARG A 67 6.38 11.17 3.44
N ARG A 68 5.32 10.75 2.72
CA ARG A 68 4.42 11.68 2.01
C ARG A 68 4.01 12.85 2.91
N HIS A 69 3.61 12.59 4.15
CA HIS A 69 3.16 13.65 5.06
C HIS A 69 4.29 14.64 5.37
N ILE A 70 5.53 14.15 5.54
CA ILE A 70 6.70 14.99 5.76
C ILE A 70 7.01 15.87 4.56
N ILE A 71 6.99 15.30 3.35
CA ILE A 71 7.24 16.03 2.11
C ILE A 71 6.19 17.13 1.91
N VAL A 72 4.90 16.81 2.09
CA VAL A 72 3.81 17.76 1.79
C VAL A 72 3.60 18.81 2.88
N HIS A 73 3.67 18.41 4.15
CA HIS A 73 3.21 19.24 5.26
C HIS A 73 4.32 19.74 6.17
N ASN A 74 5.54 19.21 6.03
CA ASN A 74 6.67 19.60 6.87
C ASN A 74 7.90 20.01 6.06
N ASN A 75 7.72 20.41 4.79
CA ASN A 75 8.78 20.84 3.89
C ASN A 75 9.95 19.84 3.80
N GLY A 76 9.66 18.53 3.87
CA GLY A 76 10.70 17.50 3.87
C GLY A 76 11.46 17.36 5.19
N ILE A 77 11.18 18.14 6.22
CA ILE A 77 11.89 18.08 7.51
C ILE A 77 11.35 16.96 8.38
N ILE A 78 12.23 16.17 8.99
CA ILE A 78 11.87 15.08 9.90
C ILE A 78 11.34 15.65 11.21
N ASN A 79 10.13 15.23 11.61
CA ASN A 79 9.56 15.54 12.92
C ASN A 79 9.40 14.30 13.80
N GLN A 80 9.10 14.53 15.08
CA GLN A 80 8.96 13.46 16.08
C GLN A 80 7.83 12.47 15.77
N LYS A 81 6.72 12.94 15.19
CA LYS A 81 5.58 12.09 14.82
C LYS A 81 5.97 11.09 13.72
N TYR A 82 6.69 11.54 12.70
CA TYR A 82 7.20 10.66 11.66
C TYR A 82 8.26 9.71 12.20
N ALA A 83 9.26 10.23 12.93
CA ALA A 83 10.34 9.43 13.48
C ALA A 83 9.81 8.30 14.39
N SER A 84 8.88 8.61 15.29
CA SER A 84 8.22 7.59 16.13
C SER A 84 7.43 6.57 15.31
N LYS A 85 6.77 7.00 14.22
CA LYS A 85 6.01 6.08 13.37
C LYS A 85 6.90 5.06 12.69
N ILE A 86 8.04 5.45 12.14
CA ILE A 86 8.93 4.55 11.38
C ILE A 86 10.08 3.97 12.22
N GLY A 87 10.16 4.26 13.52
CA GLY A 87 11.23 3.78 14.40
C GLY A 87 12.58 4.46 14.17
N LEU A 88 12.58 5.67 13.63
CA LEU A 88 13.80 6.45 13.40
C LEU A 88 14.32 7.06 14.71
N SER A 89 15.64 7.07 14.87
CA SER A 89 16.29 7.70 16.03
C SER A 89 15.99 9.19 16.11
N SER A 90 15.80 9.71 17.33
CA SER A 90 15.56 11.14 17.58
C SER A 90 16.68 12.05 17.09
N LYS A 91 17.90 11.51 16.88
CA LYS A 91 19.05 12.27 16.36
C LYS A 91 18.83 12.85 14.96
N PHE A 92 17.90 12.29 14.19
CA PHE A 92 17.58 12.72 12.83
C PHE A 92 16.43 13.75 12.79
N ILE A 93 15.85 14.12 13.93
CA ILE A 93 14.79 15.14 13.98
C ILE A 93 15.39 16.48 13.57
N GLY A 94 14.73 17.17 12.63
CA GLY A 94 15.22 18.41 12.04
C GLY A 94 15.99 18.24 10.73
N ASP A 95 16.41 17.01 10.40
CA ASP A 95 17.07 16.73 9.12
C ASP A 95 16.06 16.75 7.97
N GLU A 96 16.53 17.04 6.76
CA GLU A 96 15.73 16.97 5.54
C GLU A 96 15.76 15.54 4.97
N VAL A 97 14.59 15.02 4.58
CA VAL A 97 14.50 13.73 3.88
C VAL A 97 14.93 13.88 2.42
N GLY A 98 15.80 12.99 1.96
CA GLY A 98 16.11 12.87 0.53
C GLY A 98 14.88 12.45 -0.27
N ASN A 99 14.65 13.12 -1.40
CA ASN A 99 13.53 12.86 -2.33
C ASN A 99 14.04 12.85 -3.78
N ASP A 100 15.08 12.06 -4.03
CA ASP A 100 15.64 11.87 -5.36
C ASP A 100 14.79 10.93 -6.23
N PHE A 101 15.24 10.72 -7.47
CA PHE A 101 14.58 9.82 -8.40
C PHE A 101 14.59 8.36 -7.91
N GLU A 102 15.63 7.93 -7.21
CA GLU A 102 15.71 6.58 -6.63
C GLU A 102 14.61 6.34 -5.61
N TYR A 103 14.35 7.34 -4.74
CA TYR A 103 13.22 7.29 -3.82
C TYR A 103 11.87 7.21 -4.55
N LEU A 104 11.67 7.98 -5.61
CA LEU A 104 10.42 7.97 -6.38
C LEU A 104 10.20 6.64 -7.08
N GLU A 105 11.24 6.06 -7.67
CA GLU A 105 11.20 4.75 -8.31
C GLU A 105 10.90 3.64 -7.30
N SER A 106 11.58 3.65 -6.15
CA SER A 106 11.32 2.73 -5.04
C SER A 106 9.89 2.83 -4.53
N CYS A 107 9.37 4.05 -4.36
CA CYS A 107 7.98 4.27 -3.94
C CYS A 107 6.98 3.71 -4.95
N CYS A 108 7.25 3.87 -6.26
CA CYS A 108 6.39 3.32 -7.32
C CYS A 108 6.38 1.79 -7.25
N LYS A 109 7.58 1.20 -7.18
CA LYS A 109 7.77 -0.25 -7.07
C LYS A 109 7.04 -0.81 -5.86
N ASN A 110 7.23 -0.23 -4.67
CA ASN A 110 6.60 -0.71 -3.44
C ASN A 110 5.07 -0.68 -3.53
N VAL A 111 4.49 0.36 -4.13
CA VAL A 111 3.04 0.44 -4.34
C VAL A 111 2.56 -0.63 -5.32
N CYS A 112 3.24 -0.83 -6.44
CA CYS A 112 2.89 -1.86 -7.42
C CYS A 112 3.00 -3.27 -6.85
N ASP A 113 4.12 -3.59 -6.20
CA ASP A 113 4.36 -4.88 -5.56
C ASP A 113 3.29 -5.17 -4.49
N TYR A 114 2.88 -4.15 -3.74
CA TYR A 114 1.82 -4.28 -2.74
C TYR A 114 0.47 -4.63 -3.38
N MET A 115 0.10 -3.94 -4.46
CA MET A 115 -1.16 -4.20 -5.17
C MET A 115 -1.21 -5.64 -5.69
N GLU A 116 -0.13 -6.09 -6.32
CA GLU A 116 0.01 -7.46 -6.80
C GLU A 116 -0.07 -8.47 -5.64
N PHE A 117 0.70 -8.24 -4.57
CA PHE A 117 0.69 -9.09 -3.38
C PHE A 117 -0.71 -9.22 -2.80
N LEU A 118 -1.39 -8.09 -2.56
CA LEU A 118 -2.71 -8.09 -1.92
C LEU A 118 -3.73 -8.78 -2.83
N TYR A 119 -3.75 -8.41 -4.11
CA TYR A 119 -4.65 -9.00 -5.09
C TYR A 119 -4.51 -10.52 -5.11
N ASN A 120 -3.30 -11.03 -5.32
CA ASN A 120 -3.04 -12.46 -5.39
C ASN A 120 -3.39 -13.17 -4.08
N THR A 121 -3.05 -12.57 -2.94
CA THR A 121 -3.36 -13.14 -1.62
C THR A 121 -4.87 -13.30 -1.42
N ILE A 122 -5.65 -12.28 -1.75
CA ILE A 122 -7.10 -12.26 -1.56
C ILE A 122 -7.80 -13.22 -2.53
N ILE A 123 -7.44 -13.18 -3.82
CA ILE A 123 -7.99 -14.09 -4.83
C ILE A 123 -7.75 -15.54 -4.43
N ASN A 124 -6.52 -15.89 -4.04
CA ASN A 124 -6.18 -17.25 -3.63
C ASN A 124 -6.92 -17.66 -2.35
N LYS A 125 -6.99 -16.76 -1.36
CA LYS A 125 -7.64 -17.05 -0.07
C LYS A 125 -9.13 -17.31 -0.22
N PHE A 126 -9.83 -16.53 -1.04
CA PHE A 126 -11.27 -16.66 -1.24
C PHE A 126 -11.64 -17.48 -2.48
N GLN A 127 -10.66 -18.10 -3.15
CA GLN A 127 -10.83 -18.92 -4.35
C GLN A 127 -11.66 -18.21 -5.44
N ILE A 128 -11.41 -16.90 -5.63
CA ILE A 128 -12.14 -16.08 -6.59
C ILE A 128 -11.76 -16.52 -7.99
N ASN A 129 -12.73 -17.03 -8.75
CA ASN A 129 -12.49 -17.49 -10.11
C ASN A 129 -12.55 -16.31 -11.08
N ILE A 130 -11.39 -15.81 -11.51
CA ILE A 130 -11.25 -14.65 -12.41
C ILE A 130 -11.63 -15.00 -13.87
N SER A 131 -11.97 -16.26 -14.17
CA SER A 131 -12.19 -16.76 -15.53
C SER A 131 -13.30 -16.06 -16.35
N ASN A 132 -14.05 -15.10 -15.80
CA ASN A 132 -15.04 -14.30 -16.53
C ASN A 132 -14.86 -12.77 -16.47
N GLN A 133 -13.75 -12.27 -15.92
CA GLN A 133 -13.37 -10.87 -16.08
C GLN A 133 -11.88 -10.82 -16.44
N SER A 134 -11.57 -10.93 -17.73
CA SER A 134 -10.23 -10.66 -18.24
C SER A 134 -9.91 -9.17 -18.09
N LEU A 135 -9.59 -8.73 -16.88
CA LEU A 135 -8.54 -7.73 -16.71
C LEU A 135 -7.27 -8.45 -17.13
N ASN A 136 -6.98 -8.32 -18.42
CA ASN A 136 -5.90 -9.00 -19.10
C ASN A 136 -4.59 -8.51 -18.48
N ALA A 137 -4.10 -9.20 -17.46
CA ALA A 137 -2.89 -8.83 -16.73
C ALA A 137 -1.72 -8.65 -17.69
N ASP A 138 -1.66 -9.48 -18.74
CA ASP A 138 -0.70 -9.36 -19.85
C ASP A 138 -0.83 -8.03 -20.63
N LYS A 139 -2.03 -7.47 -20.73
CA LYS A 139 -2.27 -6.16 -21.35
C LYS A 139 -1.78 -5.02 -20.44
N ILE A 140 -2.03 -5.10 -19.14
CA ILE A 140 -1.56 -4.08 -18.17
C ILE A 140 -0.03 -4.13 -18.07
N LEU A 141 0.56 -5.32 -18.02
CA LEU A 141 2.01 -5.51 -17.97
C LEU A 141 2.69 -5.05 -19.27
N SER A 142 2.08 -5.29 -20.43
CA SER A 142 2.60 -4.83 -21.72
C SER A 142 2.46 -3.31 -21.92
N GLU A 143 1.39 -2.69 -21.43
CA GLU A 143 1.22 -1.24 -21.42
C GLU A 143 2.24 -0.56 -20.49
N TRP A 144 2.48 -1.12 -19.29
CA TRP A 144 3.49 -0.59 -18.35
C TRP A 144 4.92 -0.69 -18.90
N ASN A 145 5.27 -1.81 -19.53
CA ASN A 145 6.58 -1.99 -20.18
C ASN A 145 6.78 -1.11 -21.44
N ASN A 146 5.69 -0.66 -22.07
CA ASN A 146 5.75 0.30 -23.19
C ASN A 146 5.88 1.75 -22.73
N ILE A 147 5.42 2.08 -21.51
CA ILE A 147 5.57 3.42 -20.91
C ILE A 147 7.01 3.63 -20.38
N ASN A 148 7.68 2.57 -19.96
CA ASN A 148 9.03 2.61 -19.37
C ASN A 148 10.17 2.31 -20.38
N LYS A 149 9.92 2.46 -21.68
CA LYS A 149 10.93 2.43 -22.77
C LYS A 149 11.18 3.82 -23.30
#